data_AF-K9YF19-F1
#
_entry.id   AF-K9YF19-F1
#
_cell.length_a   1.000
_cell.length_b   1.000
_cell.length_c   1.000
_cell.angle_alpha   90.00
_cell.angle_beta   90.00
_cell.angle_gamma   90.00
#
_symmetry.space_group_name_H-M   'P 1'
#
loop_
_entity.id
_entity.type
_entity.pdbx_description
1 polymer ?
#
loop_
_entity_poly.entity_id
_entity_poly.type
_entity_poly.pdbx_seq_one_letter_code
_entity_poly.pdbx_strand_id
1 'polypeptide(L)'
;MFLVTGATGQIGRRIVRLLRDEEQPVRGFVRLESNYSELEQRGAEIFIGELTEEKDLVKACQGVKYVISAHGSGGNAQALDYRANIDLIDQAKAQGVEHFVFISVLGAQRGYEDSPTFKAKREVEKYLQNSGLNYTILQPSGIASNLLPLAERFRDTGFYLIIGDPKNRTSIVSTDDLAKIAIDAVRVEAAKNKTFPVGGPEILKREEIPEILSRVFNRDPLTVNVPLFVFDTLRDGVGVFDPETKKSLGTLRTLSANEFFCTEDEINELESTFNIKMESLESFMTRYLGT
;
A
#
# COMPACT_ATOMS: atom_id res chain seq x y z
N MET A 1 9.72 -4.24 -20.28
CA MET A 1 10.41 -3.74 -19.07
C MET A 1 9.37 -3.10 -18.15
N PHE A 2 9.34 -3.49 -16.88
CA PHE A 2 8.58 -2.82 -15.82
C PHE A 2 9.45 -1.79 -15.11
N LEU A 3 8.87 -0.66 -14.70
CA LEU A 3 9.45 0.24 -13.70
C LEU A 3 8.62 0.15 -12.42
N VAL A 4 9.27 -0.16 -11.30
CA VAL A 4 8.62 -0.20 -9.98
C VAL A 4 9.20 0.92 -9.13
N THR A 5 8.37 1.89 -8.73
CA THR A 5 8.75 2.88 -7.71
C THR A 5 8.34 2.40 -6.32
N GLY A 6 9.07 2.82 -5.29
CA GLY A 6 8.90 2.23 -3.96
C GLY A 6 9.39 0.78 -3.91
N ALA A 7 10.33 0.41 -4.79
CA ALA A 7 10.81 -0.96 -5.00
C ALA A 7 11.39 -1.59 -3.73
N THR A 8 11.87 -0.78 -2.77
CA THR A 8 12.41 -1.26 -1.50
C THR A 8 11.37 -1.30 -0.37
N GLY A 9 10.13 -0.89 -0.64
CA GLY A 9 9.01 -0.99 0.30
C GLY A 9 8.38 -2.38 0.34
N GLN A 10 7.43 -2.56 1.26
CA GLN A 10 6.76 -3.85 1.52
C GLN A 10 6.03 -4.44 0.30
N ILE A 11 5.44 -3.59 -0.55
CA ILE A 11 4.77 -4.00 -1.78
C ILE A 11 5.77 -4.11 -2.92
N GLY A 12 6.58 -3.05 -3.14
CA GLY A 12 7.54 -3.01 -4.25
C GLY A 12 8.53 -4.16 -4.27
N ARG A 13 9.03 -4.60 -3.10
CA ARG A 13 9.93 -5.78 -3.02
C ARG A 13 9.25 -7.05 -3.51
N ARG A 14 7.98 -7.26 -3.14
CA ARG A 14 7.18 -8.42 -3.58
C ARG A 14 6.91 -8.37 -5.07
N ILE A 15 6.59 -7.19 -5.61
CA ILE A 15 6.40 -6.99 -7.06
C ILE A 15 7.69 -7.34 -7.82
N VAL A 16 8.83 -6.78 -7.40
CA VAL A 16 10.12 -7.05 -8.04
C VAL A 16 10.46 -8.54 -7.96
N ARG A 17 10.28 -9.16 -6.79
CA ARG A 17 10.48 -10.60 -6.61
C ARG A 17 9.66 -11.42 -7.60
N LEU A 18 8.34 -11.21 -7.64
CA LEU A 18 7.43 -11.96 -8.52
C LEU A 18 7.78 -11.75 -10.00
N LEU A 19 8.07 -10.52 -10.41
CA LEU A 19 8.49 -10.22 -11.79
C LEU A 19 9.78 -10.98 -12.16
N ARG A 20 10.76 -11.05 -11.25
CA ARG A 20 12.01 -11.79 -11.49
C ARG A 20 11.81 -13.30 -11.47
N ASP A 21 10.93 -13.81 -10.61
CA ASP A 21 10.56 -15.22 -10.57
C ASP A 21 9.83 -15.64 -11.88
N GLU A 22 9.12 -14.71 -12.55
CA GLU A 22 8.54 -14.85 -13.90
C GLU A 22 9.50 -14.49 -15.06
N GLU A 23 10.79 -14.32 -14.76
CA GLU A 23 11.85 -13.88 -15.69
C GLU A 23 11.55 -12.56 -16.43
N GLN A 24 10.61 -11.76 -15.92
CA GLN A 24 10.25 -10.46 -16.49
C GLN A 24 11.34 -9.42 -16.19
N PRO A 25 11.71 -8.58 -17.17
CA PRO A 25 12.65 -7.50 -16.95
C PRO A 25 11.99 -6.41 -16.11
N VAL A 26 12.62 -6.05 -14.98
CA VAL A 26 12.16 -5.03 -14.05
C VAL A 26 13.30 -4.11 -13.65
N ARG A 27 13.02 -2.81 -13.68
CA ARG A 27 13.82 -1.73 -13.12
C ARG A 27 13.20 -1.31 -11.78
N GLY A 28 13.95 -1.46 -10.70
CA GLY A 28 13.59 -0.95 -9.38
C GLY A 28 14.12 0.47 -9.21
N PHE A 29 13.22 1.45 -9.04
CA PHE A 29 13.60 2.81 -8.66
C PHE A 29 13.82 2.86 -7.14
N VAL A 30 15.04 3.17 -6.73
CA VAL A 30 15.47 3.17 -5.33
C VAL A 30 16.18 4.48 -4.99
N ARG A 31 16.17 4.83 -3.69
CA ARG A 31 17.01 5.90 -3.16
C ARG A 31 18.39 5.35 -2.81
N LEU A 32 19.38 6.23 -2.77
CA LEU A 32 20.78 5.85 -2.53
C LEU A 32 20.95 5.15 -1.18
N GLU A 33 20.25 5.61 -0.15
CA GLU A 33 20.31 5.10 1.22
C GLU A 33 19.44 3.85 1.47
N SER A 34 18.62 3.43 0.51
CA SER A 34 17.78 2.25 0.67
C SER A 34 18.62 0.96 0.61
N ASN A 35 18.24 -0.06 1.39
CA ASN A 35 18.78 -1.41 1.20
C ASN A 35 18.05 -2.11 0.03
N TYR A 36 18.72 -2.20 -1.12
CA TYR A 36 18.24 -2.83 -2.36
C TYR A 36 19.01 -4.10 -2.77
N SER A 37 19.90 -4.63 -1.90
CA SER A 37 20.72 -5.81 -2.19
C SER A 37 19.90 -7.03 -2.62
N GLU A 38 18.75 -7.27 -2.00
CA GLU A 38 17.84 -8.36 -2.38
C GLU A 38 17.33 -8.22 -3.82
N LEU A 39 17.01 -7.00 -4.26
CA LEU A 39 16.50 -6.74 -5.61
C LEU A 39 17.58 -7.05 -6.65
N GLU A 40 18.81 -6.58 -6.39
CA GLU A 40 19.96 -6.80 -7.26
C GLU A 40 20.33 -8.29 -7.35
N GLN A 41 20.33 -9.01 -6.23
CA GLN A 41 20.60 -10.46 -6.18
C GLN A 41 19.58 -11.27 -7.00
N ARG A 42 18.34 -10.79 -7.11
CA ARG A 42 17.30 -11.40 -7.97
C ARG A 42 17.39 -10.99 -9.44
N GLY A 43 18.38 -10.17 -9.80
CA GLY A 43 18.63 -9.73 -11.17
C GLY A 43 17.70 -8.60 -11.63
N ALA A 44 17.17 -7.79 -10.70
CA ALA A 44 16.50 -6.56 -11.07
C ALA A 44 17.52 -5.49 -11.51
N GLU A 45 17.17 -4.69 -12.51
CA GLU A 45 17.95 -3.50 -12.85
C GLU A 45 17.72 -2.44 -11.77
N ILE A 46 18.78 -1.92 -11.16
CA ILE A 46 18.66 -0.91 -10.12
C ILE A 46 18.85 0.47 -10.73
N PHE A 47 17.84 1.32 -10.58
CA PHE A 47 17.94 2.74 -10.90
C PHE A 47 17.95 3.54 -9.59
N ILE A 48 19.10 4.12 -9.27
CA ILE A 48 19.27 4.98 -8.09
C ILE A 48 18.97 6.43 -8.49
N GLY A 49 18.04 7.07 -7.80
CA GLY A 49 17.69 8.46 -8.03
C GLY A 49 16.68 8.99 -7.01
N GLU A 50 16.24 10.22 -7.21
CA GLU A 50 15.23 10.87 -6.37
C GLU A 50 13.93 11.06 -7.15
N LEU A 51 12.81 10.61 -6.59
CA LEU A 51 11.49 10.75 -7.23
C LEU A 51 11.02 12.22 -7.30
N THR A 52 11.65 13.11 -6.55
CA THR A 52 11.41 14.56 -6.60
C THR A 52 12.23 15.26 -7.68
N GLU A 53 13.13 14.55 -8.36
CA GLU A 53 14.00 15.09 -9.41
C GLU A 53 13.49 14.67 -10.79
N GLU A 54 12.99 15.63 -11.58
CA GLU A 54 12.44 15.35 -12.91
C GLU A 54 13.43 14.61 -13.83
N LYS A 55 14.71 15.01 -13.80
CA LYS A 55 15.79 14.37 -14.57
C LYS A 55 15.94 12.87 -14.29
N ASP A 56 15.65 12.44 -13.07
CA ASP A 56 15.77 11.05 -12.65
C ASP A 56 14.55 10.26 -13.10
N LEU A 57 13.35 10.86 -13.02
CA LEU A 57 12.12 10.28 -13.56
C LEU A 57 12.21 10.10 -15.09
N VAL A 58 12.71 11.10 -15.82
CA VAL A 58 12.93 11.03 -17.27
C VAL A 58 13.80 9.83 -17.62
N LYS A 59 14.96 9.69 -16.96
CA LYS A 59 15.89 8.58 -17.20
C LYS A 59 15.30 7.23 -16.79
N ALA A 60 14.62 7.17 -15.64
CA ALA A 60 14.01 5.95 -15.15
C ALA A 60 12.90 5.42 -16.06
N CYS A 61 12.17 6.30 -16.76
CA CYS A 61 11.11 5.91 -17.70
C CYS A 61 11.61 5.52 -19.10
N GLN A 62 12.90 5.70 -19.43
CA GLN A 62 13.43 5.33 -20.74
C GLN A 62 13.35 3.82 -20.99
N GLY A 63 12.72 3.41 -22.09
CA GLY A 63 12.56 2.01 -22.48
C GLY A 63 11.57 1.22 -21.60
N VAL A 64 10.78 1.92 -20.77
CA VAL A 64 9.79 1.30 -19.88
C VAL A 64 8.49 1.08 -20.63
N LYS A 65 7.94 -0.13 -20.50
CA LYS A 65 6.65 -0.51 -21.08
C LYS A 65 5.51 -0.33 -20.08
N TYR A 66 5.78 -0.63 -18.81
CA TYR A 66 4.78 -0.63 -17.74
C TYR A 66 5.35 0.06 -16.51
N VAL A 67 4.55 0.89 -15.84
CA VAL A 67 4.92 1.51 -14.56
C VAL A 67 4.01 0.98 -13.47
N ILE A 68 4.59 0.55 -12.35
CA ILE A 68 3.85 0.27 -11.12
C ILE A 68 4.33 1.25 -10.05
N SER A 69 3.47 2.20 -9.69
CA SER A 69 3.72 3.17 -8.64
C SER A 69 3.28 2.63 -7.29
N ALA A 70 4.25 2.10 -6.53
CA ALA A 70 4.07 1.57 -5.18
C ALA A 70 4.84 2.39 -4.12
N HIS A 71 5.33 3.57 -4.48
CA HIS A 71 5.90 4.50 -3.50
C HIS A 71 4.80 5.21 -2.72
N GLY A 72 5.13 5.54 -1.48
CA GLY A 72 4.34 6.39 -0.63
C GLY A 72 5.23 7.01 0.43
N SER A 73 4.76 8.08 1.05
CA SER A 73 5.51 8.79 2.06
C SER A 73 5.27 8.19 3.44
N GLY A 74 6.35 8.04 4.21
CA GLY A 74 6.30 7.88 5.66
C GLY A 74 6.30 9.22 6.41
N GLY A 75 6.05 10.36 5.72
CA GLY A 75 6.15 11.68 6.34
C GLY A 75 6.04 12.92 5.45
N ASN A 76 6.20 12.82 4.11
CA ASN A 76 6.07 13.97 3.21
C ASN A 76 5.05 13.71 2.08
N ALA A 77 3.77 13.80 2.42
CA ALA A 77 2.68 13.52 1.50
C ALA A 77 2.63 14.49 0.31
N GLN A 78 3.03 15.75 0.49
CA GLN A 78 2.99 16.72 -0.61
C GLN A 78 4.03 16.42 -1.68
N ALA A 79 5.28 16.16 -1.28
CA ALA A 79 6.37 15.92 -2.24
C ALA A 79 6.27 14.52 -2.84
N LEU A 80 6.04 13.49 -2.02
CA LEU A 80 6.14 12.09 -2.44
C LEU A 80 4.77 11.48 -2.80
N ASP A 81 3.73 11.66 -1.98
CA ASP A 81 2.43 11.03 -2.28
C ASP A 81 1.70 11.77 -3.42
N TYR A 82 1.87 13.10 -3.52
CA TYR A 82 1.28 13.91 -4.58
C TYR A 82 2.27 14.21 -5.70
N ARG A 83 3.22 15.14 -5.49
CA ARG A 83 3.99 15.73 -6.60
C ARG A 83 4.79 14.71 -7.40
N ALA A 84 5.55 13.83 -6.75
CA ALA A 84 6.32 12.78 -7.41
C ALA A 84 5.46 11.83 -8.24
N ASN A 85 4.23 11.52 -7.81
CA ASN A 85 3.31 10.70 -8.60
C ASN A 85 2.80 11.45 -9.83
N ILE A 86 2.47 12.74 -9.72
CA ILE A 86 2.07 13.58 -10.86
C ILE A 86 3.19 13.62 -11.90
N ASP A 87 4.42 13.90 -11.46
CA ASP A 87 5.58 13.95 -12.34
C ASP A 87 5.87 12.59 -12.99
N LEU A 88 5.74 11.49 -12.24
CA LEU A 88 5.89 10.14 -12.78
C LEU A 88 4.82 9.82 -13.85
N ILE A 89 3.58 10.28 -13.67
CA ILE A 89 2.49 10.14 -14.66
C ILE A 89 2.83 10.92 -15.93
N ASP A 90 3.31 12.15 -15.80
CA ASP A 90 3.71 12.97 -16.95
C ASP A 90 4.86 12.33 -17.73
N GLN A 91 5.87 11.80 -17.03
CA GLN A 91 6.98 11.11 -17.68
C GLN A 91 6.57 9.78 -18.30
N ALA A 92 5.67 9.02 -17.66
CA ALA A 92 5.12 7.81 -18.25
C ALA A 92 4.38 8.11 -19.56
N LYS A 93 3.58 9.19 -19.58
CA LYS A 93 2.91 9.68 -20.79
C LYS A 93 3.89 10.12 -21.87
N ALA A 94 4.88 10.92 -21.51
CA ALA A 94 5.88 11.43 -22.46
C ALA A 94 6.70 10.32 -23.11
N GLN A 95 6.99 9.24 -22.37
CA GLN A 95 7.75 8.09 -22.85
C GLN A 95 6.89 7.00 -23.52
N GLY A 96 5.57 7.20 -23.62
CA GLY A 96 4.67 6.25 -24.26
C GLY A 96 4.50 4.93 -23.51
N VAL A 97 4.53 4.97 -22.17
CA VAL A 97 4.22 3.82 -21.32
C VAL A 97 2.85 3.26 -21.68
N GLU A 98 2.77 1.94 -21.88
CA GLU A 98 1.56 1.27 -22.36
C GLU A 98 0.49 1.13 -21.27
N HIS A 99 0.91 0.99 -20.00
CA HIS A 99 -0.01 0.86 -18.86
C HIS A 99 0.63 1.37 -17.55
N PHE A 100 -0.15 2.12 -16.77
CA PHE A 100 0.26 2.66 -15.47
C PHE A 100 -0.60 2.09 -14.34
N VAL A 101 0.02 1.37 -13.40
CA VAL A 101 -0.65 0.84 -12.21
C VAL A 101 -0.31 1.72 -11.01
N PHE A 102 -1.32 2.23 -10.32
CA PHE A 102 -1.16 3.08 -9.15
C PHE A 102 -1.67 2.40 -7.88
N ILE A 103 -0.80 2.23 -6.89
CA ILE A 103 -1.22 1.80 -5.55
C ILE A 103 -1.68 3.03 -4.75
N SER A 104 -2.99 3.11 -4.58
CA SER A 104 -3.69 4.17 -3.85
C SER A 104 -4.10 3.69 -2.45
N VAL A 105 -5.26 4.12 -1.95
CA VAL A 105 -5.83 3.74 -0.66
C VAL A 105 -7.36 3.72 -0.74
N LEU A 106 -7.99 2.72 -0.12
CA LEU A 106 -9.45 2.65 -0.06
C LEU A 106 -10.02 3.88 0.64
N GLY A 107 -11.03 4.50 0.02
CA GLY A 107 -11.70 5.66 0.58
C GLY A 107 -10.99 6.99 0.31
N ALA A 108 -10.01 7.05 -0.61
CA ALA A 108 -9.40 8.30 -1.08
C ALA A 108 -10.44 9.38 -1.44
N GLN A 109 -11.58 8.97 -2.00
CA GLN A 109 -12.67 9.86 -2.42
C GLN A 109 -13.61 10.31 -1.28
N ARG A 110 -13.47 9.79 -0.05
CA ARG A 110 -14.37 10.10 1.08
C ARG A 110 -14.14 11.49 1.71
N GLY A 111 -13.17 12.26 1.22
CA GLY A 111 -12.98 13.66 1.64
C GLY A 111 -12.39 13.83 3.04
N TYR A 112 -11.48 12.93 3.46
CA TYR A 112 -10.82 13.03 4.76
C TYR A 112 -9.84 14.21 4.82
N GLU A 113 -10.34 15.36 5.27
CA GLU A 113 -9.58 16.62 5.26
C GLU A 113 -8.37 16.65 6.22
N ASP A 114 -8.38 15.78 7.22
CA ASP A 114 -7.31 15.67 8.23
C ASP A 114 -6.19 14.71 7.82
N SER A 115 -6.26 14.11 6.63
CA SER A 115 -5.29 13.13 6.13
C SER A 115 -4.57 13.63 4.87
N PRO A 116 -3.32 14.12 5.00
CA PRO A 116 -2.51 14.54 3.86
C PRO A 116 -2.35 13.43 2.80
N THR A 117 -2.19 12.19 3.25
CA THR A 117 -2.03 11.03 2.36
C THR A 117 -3.29 10.79 1.53
N PHE A 118 -4.47 10.81 2.15
CA PHE A 118 -5.73 10.60 1.41
C PHE A 118 -6.00 11.74 0.43
N LYS A 119 -5.70 12.98 0.81
CA LYS A 119 -5.77 14.13 -0.12
C LYS A 119 -4.86 13.93 -1.32
N ALA A 120 -3.60 13.61 -1.08
CA ALA A 120 -2.62 13.37 -2.14
C ALA A 120 -3.08 12.25 -3.08
N LYS A 121 -3.45 11.09 -2.53
CA LYS A 121 -3.95 9.95 -3.31
C LYS A 121 -5.20 10.30 -4.12
N ARG A 122 -6.15 11.03 -3.54
CA ARG A 122 -7.36 11.51 -4.24
C ARG A 122 -7.03 12.34 -5.47
N GLU A 123 -6.11 13.29 -5.34
CA GLU A 123 -5.74 14.16 -6.46
C GLU A 123 -4.88 13.44 -7.51
N VAL A 124 -4.01 12.51 -7.10
CA VAL A 124 -3.26 11.66 -8.06
C VAL A 124 -4.20 10.74 -8.83
N GLU A 125 -5.20 10.13 -8.18
CA GLU A 125 -6.21 9.31 -8.87
C GLU A 125 -6.90 10.11 -9.97
N LYS A 126 -7.42 11.30 -9.63
CA LYS A 126 -8.06 12.18 -10.61
C LYS A 126 -7.10 12.56 -11.74
N TYR A 127 -5.85 12.86 -11.43
CA TYR A 127 -4.86 13.24 -12.44
C TYR A 127 -4.59 12.08 -13.40
N LEU A 128 -4.34 10.88 -12.87
CA LEU A 128 -4.12 9.67 -13.67
C LEU A 128 -5.32 9.35 -14.55
N GLN A 129 -6.53 9.43 -14.01
CA GLN A 129 -7.78 9.21 -14.76
C GLN A 129 -7.94 10.17 -15.94
N ASN A 130 -7.45 11.40 -15.82
CA ASN A 130 -7.51 12.43 -16.87
C ASN A 130 -6.23 12.50 -17.73
N SER A 131 -5.23 11.66 -17.47
CA SER A 131 -3.92 11.72 -18.14
C SER A 131 -3.96 11.28 -19.61
N GLY A 132 -4.90 10.40 -19.96
CA GLY A 132 -4.97 9.71 -21.25
C GLY A 132 -4.12 8.44 -21.36
N LEU A 133 -3.40 8.06 -20.29
CA LEU A 133 -2.75 6.76 -20.19
C LEU A 133 -3.79 5.65 -20.00
N ASN A 134 -3.46 4.42 -20.44
CA ASN A 134 -4.13 3.26 -19.90
C ASN A 134 -3.68 3.08 -18.45
N TYR A 135 -4.62 2.91 -17.52
CA TYR A 135 -4.27 2.80 -16.11
C TYR A 135 -5.07 1.74 -15.37
N THR A 136 -4.54 1.33 -14.21
CA THR A 136 -5.31 0.65 -13.17
C THR A 136 -4.98 1.28 -11.83
N ILE A 137 -6.01 1.69 -11.09
CA ILE A 137 -5.85 2.18 -9.72
C ILE A 137 -6.27 1.07 -8.77
N LEU A 138 -5.37 0.67 -7.86
CA LEU A 138 -5.64 -0.32 -6.83
C LEU A 138 -5.75 0.39 -5.48
N GLN A 139 -6.90 0.27 -4.82
CA GLN A 139 -7.21 0.91 -3.55
C GLN A 139 -7.22 -0.12 -2.41
N PRO A 140 -6.06 -0.49 -1.86
CA PRO A 140 -6.00 -1.41 -0.73
C PRO A 140 -6.74 -0.85 0.49
N SER A 141 -7.53 -1.70 1.13
CA SER A 141 -8.28 -1.40 2.36
C SER A 141 -7.45 -1.58 3.63
N GLY A 142 -6.37 -2.35 3.56
CA GLY A 142 -5.39 -2.59 4.60
C GLY A 142 -4.39 -3.63 4.11
N ILE A 143 -3.12 -3.50 4.44
CA ILE A 143 -2.06 -4.37 3.90
C ILE A 143 -1.51 -5.25 5.01
N ALA A 144 -1.56 -6.58 4.83
CA ALA A 144 -1.20 -7.55 5.86
C ALA A 144 0.23 -7.36 6.40
N SER A 145 1.19 -6.99 5.53
CA SER A 145 2.57 -6.73 5.96
C SER A 145 2.73 -5.57 6.95
N ASN A 146 1.78 -4.63 7.00
CA ASN A 146 1.83 -3.54 7.98
C ASN A 146 1.56 -4.02 9.41
N LEU A 147 0.96 -5.20 9.56
CA LEU A 147 0.73 -5.84 10.85
C LEU A 147 1.91 -6.68 11.33
N LEU A 148 2.90 -6.98 10.47
CA LEU A 148 4.04 -7.85 10.86
C LEU A 148 4.81 -7.34 12.09
N PRO A 149 5.17 -6.05 12.21
CA PRO A 149 5.87 -5.56 13.40
C PRO A 149 5.03 -5.68 14.68
N LEU A 150 3.71 -5.52 14.56
CA LEU A 150 2.79 -5.69 15.69
C LEU A 150 2.64 -7.17 16.05
N ALA A 151 2.56 -8.05 15.05
CA ALA A 151 2.46 -9.49 15.23
C ALA A 151 3.75 -10.09 15.82
N GLU A 152 4.93 -9.60 15.45
CA GLU A 152 6.21 -9.96 16.08
C GLU A 152 6.22 -9.59 17.57
N ARG A 153 5.84 -8.35 17.90
CA ARG A 153 5.71 -7.93 19.31
C ARG A 153 4.67 -8.74 20.07
N PHE A 154 3.55 -9.07 19.42
CA PHE A 154 2.50 -9.90 20.00
C PHE A 154 3.01 -11.32 20.29
N ARG A 155 3.80 -11.92 19.41
CA ARG A 155 4.40 -13.24 19.64
C ARG A 155 5.17 -13.30 20.96
N ASP A 156 5.98 -12.27 21.22
CA ASP A 156 6.83 -12.22 22.41
C ASP A 156 6.04 -11.88 23.69
N THR A 157 5.06 -10.99 23.59
CA THR A 157 4.42 -10.35 24.77
C THR A 157 2.96 -10.73 24.98
N GLY A 158 2.24 -11.12 23.93
CA GLY A 158 0.78 -11.26 23.86
C GLY A 158 0.07 -9.91 23.76
N PHE A 159 0.80 -8.79 23.76
CA PHE A 159 0.21 -7.46 23.78
C PHE A 159 -0.28 -7.04 22.40
N TYR A 160 -1.54 -6.59 22.33
CA TYR A 160 -2.10 -5.98 21.13
C TYR A 160 -2.78 -4.65 21.46
N LEU A 161 -2.51 -3.63 20.65
CA LEU A 161 -3.09 -2.29 20.82
C LEU A 161 -4.13 -2.03 19.73
N ILE A 162 -5.35 -1.72 20.14
CA ILE A 162 -6.40 -1.20 19.26
C ILE A 162 -6.57 0.29 19.55
N ILE A 163 -6.60 1.10 18.49
CA ILE A 163 -6.94 2.53 18.58
C ILE A 163 -8.32 2.73 17.97
N GLY A 164 -9.24 3.32 18.74
CA GLY A 164 -10.61 3.60 18.34
C GLY A 164 -11.59 2.45 18.59
N ASP A 165 -12.63 2.37 17.77
CA ASP A 165 -13.69 1.38 17.99
C ASP A 165 -13.21 -0.03 17.58
N PRO A 166 -13.20 -1.00 18.51
CA PRO A 166 -12.80 -2.38 18.23
C PRO A 166 -13.76 -3.09 17.26
N LYS A 167 -14.99 -2.60 17.14
CA LYS A 167 -16.02 -3.14 16.25
C LYS A 167 -15.92 -2.61 14.82
N ASN A 168 -15.09 -1.58 14.58
CA ASN A 168 -14.87 -1.08 13.22
C ASN A 168 -14.32 -2.20 12.34
N ARG A 169 -14.87 -2.31 11.13
CA ARG A 169 -14.51 -3.34 10.16
C ARG A 169 -13.32 -2.95 9.29
N THR A 170 -12.58 -3.98 8.90
CA THR A 170 -11.50 -3.92 7.91
C THR A 170 -11.46 -5.20 7.10
N SER A 171 -11.11 -5.11 5.82
CA SER A 171 -10.66 -6.26 5.04
C SER A 171 -9.17 -6.07 4.75
N ILE A 172 -8.32 -7.00 5.17
CA ILE A 172 -6.86 -6.83 5.07
C ILE A 172 -6.35 -7.71 3.94
N VAL A 173 -5.80 -7.10 2.89
CA VAL A 173 -5.29 -7.83 1.74
C VAL A 173 -3.89 -8.38 2.04
N SER A 174 -3.65 -9.63 1.63
CA SER A 174 -2.30 -10.19 1.55
C SER A 174 -1.44 -9.33 0.63
N THR A 175 -0.28 -8.91 1.12
CA THR A 175 0.60 -8.08 0.29
C THR A 175 1.16 -8.85 -0.91
N ASP A 176 1.20 -10.19 -0.85
CA ASP A 176 1.59 -11.03 -1.99
C ASP A 176 0.51 -11.02 -3.07
N ASP A 177 -0.77 -11.07 -2.70
CA ASP A 177 -1.87 -11.00 -3.67
C ASP A 177 -2.01 -9.60 -4.27
N LEU A 178 -1.87 -8.54 -3.46
CA LEU A 178 -1.83 -7.17 -3.98
C LEU A 178 -0.69 -7.00 -5.00
N ALA A 179 0.48 -7.61 -4.77
CA ALA A 179 1.60 -7.56 -5.71
C ALA A 179 1.29 -8.32 -7.01
N LYS A 180 0.67 -9.50 -6.95
CA LYS A 180 0.22 -10.25 -8.13
C LYS A 180 -0.80 -9.46 -8.95
N ILE A 181 -1.84 -8.93 -8.29
CA ILE A 181 -2.87 -8.11 -8.94
C ILE A 181 -2.24 -6.89 -9.63
N ALA A 182 -1.25 -6.24 -9.00
CA ALA A 182 -0.55 -5.10 -9.61
C ALA A 182 0.25 -5.48 -10.86
N ILE A 183 0.81 -6.69 -10.92
CA ILE A 183 1.51 -7.20 -12.10
C ILE A 183 0.50 -7.58 -13.19
N ASP A 184 -0.55 -8.32 -12.83
CA ASP A 184 -1.54 -8.81 -13.79
C ASP A 184 -2.43 -7.71 -14.38
N ALA A 185 -2.57 -6.58 -13.68
CA ALA A 185 -3.34 -5.42 -14.14
C ALA A 185 -2.90 -4.89 -15.51
N VAL A 186 -1.64 -5.08 -15.91
CA VAL A 186 -1.16 -4.66 -17.25
C VAL A 186 -1.48 -5.66 -18.36
N ARG A 187 -1.99 -6.85 -18.00
CA ARG A 187 -2.32 -7.96 -18.90
C ARG A 187 -3.82 -8.21 -19.00
N VAL A 188 -4.59 -7.84 -17.97
CA VAL A 188 -6.04 -8.03 -17.90
C VAL A 188 -6.77 -6.84 -18.55
N GLU A 189 -7.43 -7.05 -19.70
CA GLU A 189 -8.14 -5.98 -20.41
C GLU A 189 -9.25 -5.35 -19.54
N ALA A 190 -9.93 -6.16 -18.73
CA ALA A 190 -10.96 -5.68 -17.80
C ALA A 190 -10.39 -4.74 -16.72
N ALA A 191 -9.08 -4.72 -16.49
CA ALA A 191 -8.42 -3.83 -15.53
C ALA A 191 -8.07 -2.45 -16.11
N LYS A 192 -8.19 -2.28 -17.43
CA LYS A 192 -7.84 -1.05 -18.13
C LYS A 192 -8.83 0.07 -17.83
N ASN A 193 -8.29 1.23 -17.44
CA ASN A 193 -9.02 2.44 -17.05
C ASN A 193 -10.04 2.17 -15.93
N LYS A 194 -9.65 1.33 -14.96
CA LYS A 194 -10.47 0.95 -13.82
C LYS A 194 -9.80 1.30 -12.49
N THR A 195 -10.65 1.52 -11.50
CA THR A 195 -10.27 1.62 -10.09
C THR A 195 -10.89 0.44 -9.36
N PHE A 196 -10.05 -0.32 -8.64
CA PHE A 196 -10.50 -1.46 -7.85
C PHE A 196 -10.32 -1.17 -6.36
N PRO A 197 -11.38 -1.28 -5.53
CA PRO A 197 -11.20 -1.52 -4.11
C PRO A 197 -10.53 -2.90 -3.92
N VAL A 198 -9.50 -2.97 -3.07
CA VAL A 198 -8.71 -4.20 -2.90
C VAL A 198 -8.67 -4.61 -1.42
N GLY A 199 -9.46 -5.62 -1.09
CA GLY A 199 -9.52 -6.22 0.24
C GLY A 199 -9.04 -7.66 0.26
N GLY A 200 -8.76 -8.16 1.47
CA GLY A 200 -8.65 -9.61 1.69
C GLY A 200 -10.03 -10.27 1.65
N PRO A 201 -10.09 -11.61 1.72
CA PRO A 201 -11.34 -12.37 1.60
C PRO A 201 -12.26 -12.22 2.82
N GLU A 202 -11.79 -11.62 3.90
CA GLU A 202 -12.49 -11.54 5.18
C GLU A 202 -12.80 -10.09 5.55
N ILE A 203 -14.04 -9.84 5.99
CA ILE A 203 -14.45 -8.59 6.63
C ILE A 203 -14.34 -8.79 8.14
N LEU A 204 -13.22 -8.36 8.71
CA LEU A 204 -12.86 -8.53 10.12
C LEU A 204 -13.24 -7.29 10.92
N LYS A 205 -13.75 -7.46 12.13
CA LYS A 205 -13.67 -6.44 13.18
C LYS A 205 -12.24 -6.35 13.69
N ARG A 206 -11.83 -5.18 14.15
CA ARG A 206 -10.47 -4.97 14.69
C ARG A 206 -10.16 -5.85 15.90
N GLU A 207 -11.16 -6.18 16.72
CA GLU A 207 -11.02 -7.11 17.85
C GLU A 207 -10.73 -8.56 17.44
N GLU A 208 -11.05 -8.96 16.20
CA GLU A 208 -10.80 -10.32 15.71
C GLU A 208 -9.34 -10.51 15.25
N ILE A 209 -8.60 -9.42 14.97
CA ILE A 209 -7.18 -9.49 14.57
C ILE A 209 -6.28 -10.10 15.66
N PRO A 210 -6.31 -9.65 16.93
CA PRO A 210 -5.52 -10.31 17.98
C PRO A 210 -5.94 -11.76 18.23
N GLU A 211 -7.18 -12.15 17.92
CA GLU A 211 -7.62 -13.55 18.00
C GLU A 211 -6.98 -14.40 16.89
N ILE A 212 -6.86 -13.86 15.67
CA ILE A 212 -6.10 -14.49 14.58
C ILE A 212 -4.64 -14.69 15.02
N LEU A 213 -4.00 -13.65 15.57
CA LEU A 213 -2.61 -13.76 16.05
C LEU A 213 -2.48 -14.76 17.21
N SER A 214 -3.46 -14.82 18.10
CA SER A 214 -3.51 -15.82 19.17
C SER A 214 -3.49 -17.24 18.63
N ARG A 215 -4.26 -17.53 17.58
CA ARG A 215 -4.24 -18.85 16.90
C ARG A 215 -2.90 -19.13 16.24
N VAL A 216 -2.30 -18.15 15.54
CA VAL A 216 -1.01 -18.31 14.86
C VAL A 216 0.13 -18.60 15.83
N PHE A 217 0.14 -17.96 17.00
CA PHE A 217 1.24 -18.07 17.98
C PHE A 217 0.93 -18.94 19.20
N ASN A 218 -0.26 -19.52 19.26
CA ASN A 218 -0.78 -20.24 20.43
C ASN A 218 -0.59 -19.44 21.74
N ARG A 219 -1.03 -18.17 21.73
CA ARG A 219 -0.80 -17.22 22.83
C ARG A 219 -2.01 -16.32 23.07
N ASP A 220 -2.50 -16.31 24.31
CA ASP A 220 -3.64 -15.48 24.69
C ASP A 220 -3.37 -13.97 24.51
N PRO A 221 -4.33 -13.24 23.92
CA PRO A 221 -4.17 -11.82 23.65
C PRO A 221 -4.41 -10.97 24.90
N LEU A 222 -3.42 -10.15 25.27
CA LEU A 222 -3.59 -9.01 26.15
C LEU A 222 -3.93 -7.77 25.31
N THR A 223 -5.21 -7.61 24.98
CA THR A 223 -5.69 -6.51 24.14
C THR A 223 -5.97 -5.25 24.97
N VAL A 224 -5.31 -4.16 24.63
CA VAL A 224 -5.60 -2.82 25.16
C VAL A 224 -6.30 -2.00 24.08
N ASN A 225 -7.48 -1.50 24.42
CA ASN A 225 -8.21 -0.55 23.58
C ASN A 225 -7.97 0.87 24.08
N VAL A 226 -7.42 1.73 23.21
CA VAL A 226 -7.29 3.17 23.43
C VAL A 226 -8.41 3.88 22.66
N PRO A 227 -9.39 4.47 23.37
CA PRO A 227 -10.44 5.25 22.74
C PRO A 227 -9.87 6.42 21.90
N LEU A 228 -10.56 6.77 20.82
CA LEU A 228 -10.12 7.84 19.91
C LEU A 228 -9.89 9.19 20.61
N PHE A 229 -10.70 9.53 21.60
CA PHE A 229 -10.54 10.81 22.32
C PHE A 229 -9.21 10.89 23.08
N VAL A 230 -8.69 9.76 23.57
CA VAL A 230 -7.38 9.69 24.25
C VAL A 230 -6.27 9.95 23.24
N PHE A 231 -6.38 9.33 22.05
CA PHE A 231 -5.46 9.57 20.94
C PHE A 231 -5.50 11.03 20.47
N ASP A 232 -6.70 11.60 20.30
CA ASP A 232 -6.89 13.00 19.89
C ASP A 232 -6.27 13.96 20.91
N THR A 233 -6.44 13.71 22.21
CA THR A 233 -5.82 14.51 23.29
C THR A 233 -4.28 14.48 23.22
N LEU A 234 -3.69 13.29 23.03
CA LEU A 234 -2.24 13.14 22.90
C LEU A 234 -1.71 13.85 21.65
N ARG A 235 -2.41 13.70 20.53
CA ARG A 235 -2.08 14.34 19.25
C ARG A 235 -2.15 15.87 19.36
N ASP A 236 -3.19 16.41 20.00
CA ASP A 236 -3.34 17.85 20.19
C ASP A 236 -2.24 18.41 21.09
N GLY A 237 -1.87 17.69 22.16
CA GLY A 237 -0.75 18.04 23.03
C GLY A 237 0.58 18.09 22.29
N VAL A 238 0.89 17.09 21.45
CA VAL A 238 2.10 17.10 20.60
C VAL A 238 2.08 18.30 19.63
N GLY A 239 0.92 18.61 19.06
CA GLY A 239 0.78 19.72 18.10
C GLY A 239 1.00 21.12 18.66
N VAL A 240 1.00 21.30 19.99
CA VAL A 240 1.39 22.57 20.62
C VAL A 240 2.87 22.88 20.38
N PHE A 241 3.71 21.84 20.28
CA PHE A 241 5.16 21.98 20.16
C PHE A 241 5.69 21.53 18.79
N ASP A 242 4.96 20.64 18.11
CA ASP A 242 5.32 20.09 16.80
C ASP A 242 4.08 19.97 15.88
N PRO A 243 3.74 21.07 15.17
CA PRO A 243 2.62 21.08 14.23
C PRO A 243 2.75 20.10 13.05
N GLU A 244 3.99 19.82 12.61
CA GLU A 244 4.26 18.88 11.52
C GLU A 244 3.95 17.44 11.96
N THR A 245 4.35 17.06 13.18
CA THR A 245 3.98 15.75 13.74
C THR A 245 2.47 15.63 13.97
N LYS A 246 1.78 16.70 14.40
CA LYS A 246 0.30 16.67 14.49
C LYS A 246 -0.37 16.38 13.13
N LYS A 247 0.19 16.96 12.07
CA LYS A 247 -0.29 16.76 10.69
C LYS A 247 -0.01 15.34 10.19
N SER A 248 1.18 14.79 10.46
CA SER A 248 1.51 13.40 10.09
C SER A 248 0.62 12.38 10.81
N LEU A 249 0.28 12.63 12.08
CA LEU A 249 -0.65 11.81 12.86
C LEU A 249 -2.11 11.87 12.38
N GLY A 250 -2.48 12.86 11.57
CA GLY A 250 -3.83 12.98 11.01
C GLY A 250 -4.23 11.80 10.12
N THR A 251 -3.26 11.21 9.40
CA THR A 251 -3.50 9.97 8.64
C THR A 251 -3.80 8.80 9.56
N LEU A 252 -3.00 8.61 10.63
CA LEU A 252 -3.23 7.53 11.61
C LEU A 252 -4.58 7.70 12.33
N ARG A 253 -4.92 8.95 12.67
CA ARG A 253 -6.22 9.32 13.25
C ARG A 253 -7.37 8.94 12.33
N THR A 254 -7.26 9.26 11.04
CA THR A 254 -8.26 8.96 10.01
C THR A 254 -8.44 7.45 9.84
N LEU A 255 -7.33 6.70 9.78
CA LEU A 255 -7.36 5.24 9.72
C LEU A 255 -8.01 4.66 10.97
N SER A 256 -7.70 5.19 12.15
CA SER A 256 -8.26 4.71 13.43
C SER A 256 -9.74 5.06 13.60
N ALA A 257 -10.22 6.16 13.03
CA ALA A 257 -11.58 6.64 13.20
C ALA A 257 -12.61 6.02 12.24
N ASN A 258 -12.18 5.39 11.15
CA ASN A 258 -13.07 4.97 10.08
C ASN A 258 -12.94 3.47 9.74
N GLU A 259 -13.96 2.92 9.10
CA GLU A 259 -13.96 1.56 8.56
C GLU A 259 -13.37 1.50 7.14
N PHE A 260 -12.52 0.51 6.87
CA PHE A 260 -11.89 0.29 5.57
C PHE A 260 -12.00 -1.18 5.20
N PHE A 261 -13.14 -1.55 4.63
CA PHE A 261 -13.41 -2.89 4.13
C PHE A 261 -14.04 -2.81 2.73
N CYS A 262 -13.87 -3.87 1.98
CA CYS A 262 -14.52 -4.11 0.70
C CYS A 262 -15.76 -5.00 0.92
N THR A 263 -16.82 -4.76 0.16
CA THR A 263 -18.00 -5.64 0.21
C THR A 263 -17.67 -7.01 -0.39
N GLU A 264 -18.52 -8.00 -0.13
CA GLU A 264 -18.38 -9.33 -0.74
C GLU A 264 -18.42 -9.25 -2.28
N ASP A 265 -19.27 -8.38 -2.84
CA ASP A 265 -19.34 -8.16 -4.30
C ASP A 265 -18.05 -7.58 -4.86
N GLU A 266 -17.46 -6.59 -4.18
CA GLU A 266 -16.18 -5.99 -4.58
C GLU A 266 -15.03 -7.02 -4.54
N ILE A 267 -15.02 -7.88 -3.51
CA ILE A 267 -14.04 -8.97 -3.40
C ILE A 267 -14.23 -9.98 -4.53
N ASN A 268 -15.47 -10.42 -4.79
CA ASN A 268 -15.79 -11.37 -5.87
C ASN A 268 -15.48 -10.80 -7.27
N GLU A 269 -15.74 -9.51 -7.50
CA GLU A 269 -15.37 -8.83 -8.75
C GLU A 269 -13.85 -8.84 -8.94
N LEU A 270 -13.09 -8.55 -7.88
CA LEU A 270 -11.64 -8.57 -7.93
C LEU A 270 -11.09 -9.98 -8.20
N GLU A 271 -11.57 -10.98 -7.46
CA GLU A 271 -11.17 -12.39 -7.63
C GLU A 271 -11.44 -12.89 -9.05
N SER A 272 -12.62 -12.60 -9.59
CA SER A 272 -13.00 -13.00 -10.95
C SER A 272 -12.23 -12.25 -12.03
N THR A 273 -11.99 -10.94 -11.86
CA THR A 273 -11.25 -10.11 -12.82
C THR A 273 -9.81 -10.58 -12.97
N PHE A 274 -9.15 -10.89 -11.85
CA PHE A 274 -7.74 -11.28 -11.83
C PHE A 274 -7.53 -12.81 -11.79
N ASN A 275 -8.61 -13.60 -11.80
CA ASN A 275 -8.59 -15.05 -11.65
C ASN A 275 -7.71 -15.50 -10.47
N ILE A 276 -7.91 -14.85 -9.32
CA ILE A 276 -7.15 -15.08 -8.09
C ILE A 276 -8.12 -15.45 -6.98
N LYS A 277 -7.67 -16.32 -6.08
CA LYS A 277 -8.34 -16.55 -4.80
C LYS A 277 -7.55 -15.82 -3.72
N MET A 278 -8.18 -14.88 -3.04
CA MET A 278 -7.50 -14.03 -2.06
C MET A 278 -7.10 -14.85 -0.83
N GLU A 279 -5.89 -14.61 -0.35
CA GLU A 279 -5.34 -15.23 0.85
C GLU A 279 -5.90 -14.58 2.12
N SER A 280 -6.30 -15.42 3.09
CA SER A 280 -6.75 -14.96 4.40
C SER A 280 -5.62 -14.34 5.22
N LEU A 281 -5.98 -13.48 6.17
CA LEU A 281 -4.99 -12.86 7.04
C LEU A 281 -4.23 -13.92 7.87
N GLU A 282 -4.95 -14.93 8.37
CA GLU A 282 -4.37 -16.04 9.14
C GLU A 282 -3.37 -16.86 8.33
N SER A 283 -3.67 -17.17 7.06
CA SER A 283 -2.75 -17.87 6.15
C SER A 283 -1.48 -17.06 5.94
N PHE A 284 -1.62 -15.77 5.63
CA PHE A 284 -0.49 -14.87 5.44
C PHE A 284 0.39 -14.82 6.71
N MET A 285 -0.21 -14.60 7.88
CA MET A 285 0.53 -14.54 9.14
C MET A 285 1.26 -15.85 9.45
N THR A 286 0.62 -16.99 9.22
CA THR A 286 1.23 -18.31 9.41
C THR A 286 2.44 -18.50 8.50
N ARG A 287 2.38 -18.11 7.21
CA ARG A 287 3.53 -18.27 6.31
C ARG A 287 4.73 -17.40 6.67
N TYR A 288 4.49 -16.18 7.16
CA TYR A 288 5.56 -15.22 7.44
C TYR A 288 6.11 -15.31 8.86
N LEU A 289 5.29 -15.74 9.81
CA LEU A 289 5.60 -15.69 11.24
C LEU A 289 5.34 -17.01 11.96
N GLY A 290 4.67 -17.96 11.32
CA GLY A 290 4.48 -19.29 11.85
C GLY A 290 5.83 -19.97 12.04
N THR A 291 6.05 -20.41 13.27
CA THR A 291 7.13 -21.28 13.71
C THR A 291 6.51 -22.50 14.35
#